data_AF-A0A376F937-F1
#
_entry.id   AF-A0A376F937-F1
#
_cell.length_a   1.000
_cell.length_b   1.000
_cell.length_c   1.000
_cell.angle_alpha   90.00
_cell.angle_beta   90.00
_cell.angle_gamma   90.00
#
_symmetry.space_group_name_H-M   'P 1'
#
loop_
_entity.id
_entity.type
_entity.pdbx_description
1 polymer ?
#
loop_
_entity_poly.entity_id
_entity_poly.type
_entity_poly.pdbx_seq_one_letter_code
_entity_poly.pdbx_strand_id
1 'polypeptide(L)'
;MHQQQKKPEQKKPSLSCEQVVEVYHRVLPEAQSIRILTDKRRALIRTFWQKAGKVTQQLDGHKFTLSDWESYLSYIATNCRWMLENRPDQRTGRTWRRKALEYFLNVDVYAKTREGACDDL
;
A
#
# COMPACT_ATOMS: atom_id res chain seq x y z
N MET A 1 18.98 -8.56 -49.55
CA MET A 1 19.22 -7.98 -48.21
C MET A 1 17.85 -7.70 -47.59
N HIS A 2 17.28 -8.62 -46.82
CA HIS A 2 16.01 -8.37 -46.11
C HIS A 2 16.34 -7.80 -44.73
N GLN A 3 16.14 -6.50 -44.53
CA GLN A 3 16.24 -5.90 -43.21
C GLN A 3 14.96 -6.19 -42.42
N GLN A 4 15.09 -7.00 -41.37
CA GLN A 4 14.01 -7.25 -40.42
C GLN A 4 13.96 -6.10 -39.42
N GLN A 5 12.90 -5.30 -39.51
CA GLN A 5 12.59 -4.21 -38.60
C GLN A 5 12.21 -4.79 -37.22
N LYS A 6 13.07 -4.60 -36.21
CA LYS A 6 12.77 -4.95 -34.82
C LYS A 6 11.71 -3.98 -34.28
N LYS A 7 10.50 -4.45 -34.02
CA LYS A 7 9.49 -3.72 -33.26
C LYS A 7 10.00 -3.50 -31.83
N PRO A 8 9.90 -2.29 -31.25
CA PRO A 8 10.24 -2.09 -29.86
C PRO A 8 9.24 -2.85 -28.98
N GLU A 9 9.71 -3.86 -28.26
CA GLU A 9 8.94 -4.50 -27.19
C GLU A 9 8.64 -3.45 -26.12
N GLN A 10 7.40 -2.97 -26.08
CA GLN A 10 6.87 -2.23 -24.94
C GLN A 10 6.91 -3.16 -23.72
N LYS A 11 8.00 -3.08 -22.95
CA LYS A 11 8.06 -3.66 -21.62
C LYS A 11 6.88 -3.09 -20.83
N LYS A 12 5.92 -3.94 -20.47
CA LYS A 12 4.88 -3.60 -19.48
C LYS A 12 5.58 -2.91 -18.31
N PRO A 13 5.15 -1.72 -17.87
CA PRO A 13 5.78 -1.06 -16.74
C PRO A 13 5.69 -2.02 -15.54
N SER A 14 6.85 -2.54 -15.13
CA SER A 14 6.96 -3.29 -13.89
C SER A 14 6.66 -2.34 -12.74
N LEU A 15 5.92 -2.82 -11.73
CA LEU A 15 5.71 -2.07 -10.49
C LEU A 15 7.05 -1.59 -9.92
N SER A 16 7.20 -0.27 -9.76
CA SER A 16 8.32 0.30 -9.01
C SER A 16 7.99 0.27 -7.52
N CYS A 17 8.77 -0.49 -6.75
CA CYS A 17 8.61 -0.55 -5.30
C CYS A 17 8.96 0.80 -4.65
N GLU A 18 9.86 1.56 -5.27
CA GLU A 18 10.25 2.91 -4.86
C GLU A 18 9.06 3.88 -4.92
N GLN A 19 8.31 3.88 -6.04
CA GLN A 19 7.12 4.72 -6.19
C GLN A 19 6.04 4.39 -5.15
N VAL A 20 5.86 3.11 -4.80
CA VAL A 20 4.92 2.69 -3.74
C VAL A 20 5.29 3.32 -2.39
N VAL A 21 6.59 3.34 -2.08
CA VAL A 21 7.12 3.93 -0.84
C VAL A 21 7.03 5.46 -0.86
N GLU A 22 7.32 6.08 -1.99
CA GLU A 22 7.20 7.53 -2.16
C GLU A 22 5.76 8.01 -1.91
N VAL A 23 4.78 7.35 -2.54
CA VAL A 23 3.36 7.61 -2.29
C VAL A 23 3.01 7.39 -0.82
N TYR A 24 3.52 6.33 -0.21
CA TYR A 24 3.31 6.08 1.22
C TYR A 24 3.80 7.21 2.11
N HIS A 25 5.02 7.69 1.90
CA HIS A 25 5.57 8.81 2.68
C HIS A 25 4.84 10.13 2.43
N ARG A 26 4.43 10.37 1.18
CA ARG A 26 3.68 11.58 0.82
C ARG A 26 2.30 11.61 1.46
N VAL A 27 1.58 10.48 1.41
CA VAL A 27 0.17 10.40 1.85
C VAL A 27 0.07 10.20 3.36
N LEU A 28 1.00 9.44 3.96
CA LEU A 28 1.01 9.15 5.40
C LEU A 28 2.30 9.65 6.08
N PRO A 29 2.55 10.97 6.13
CA PRO A 29 3.75 11.50 6.76
C PRO A 29 3.82 11.21 8.27
N GLU A 30 2.67 11.00 8.93
CA GLU A 30 2.60 10.64 10.34
C GLU A 30 2.83 9.16 10.60
N ALA A 31 2.82 8.28 9.59
CA ALA A 31 3.08 6.87 9.78
C ALA A 31 4.58 6.60 10.07
N GLN A 32 4.94 5.36 10.40
CA GLN A 32 6.34 5.04 10.63
C GLN A 32 7.12 5.12 9.31
N SER A 33 8.07 6.05 9.22
CA SER A 33 8.91 6.22 8.04
C SER A 33 9.85 5.02 7.85
N ILE A 34 9.98 4.58 6.60
CA ILE A 34 11.02 3.64 6.17
C ILE A 34 12.16 4.37 5.46
N ARG A 35 13.40 3.98 5.73
CA ARG A 35 14.60 4.54 5.08
C ARG A 35 15.29 3.57 4.13
N ILE A 36 15.01 2.28 4.29
CA ILE A 36 15.68 1.19 3.57
C ILE A 36 14.61 0.28 2.98
N LEU A 37 14.68 0.11 1.66
CA LEU A 37 13.81 -0.77 0.89
C LEU A 37 14.52 -2.11 0.67
N THR A 38 14.46 -2.98 1.69
CA THR A 38 15.07 -4.32 1.66
C THR A 38 14.36 -5.26 0.69
N ASP A 39 15.02 -6.34 0.29
CA ASP A 39 14.43 -7.36 -0.60
C ASP A 39 13.15 -7.95 -0.03
N LYS A 40 13.10 -8.14 1.29
CA LYS A 40 11.88 -8.59 1.99
C LYS A 40 10.72 -7.62 1.78
N ARG A 41 10.95 -6.31 1.88
CA ARG A 41 9.92 -5.28 1.64
C ARG A 41 9.50 -5.23 0.17
N ARG A 42 10.46 -5.36 -0.75
CA ARG A 42 10.17 -5.43 -2.19
C ARG A 42 9.31 -6.65 -2.54
N ALA A 43 9.60 -7.79 -1.94
CA ALA A 43 8.77 -8.99 -2.08
C ALA A 43 7.37 -8.76 -1.52
N LEU A 44 7.27 -8.18 -0.31
CA LEU A 44 5.99 -7.88 0.32
C LEU A 44 5.11 -6.94 -0.54
N ILE A 45 5.70 -5.87 -1.08
CA ILE A 45 5.01 -4.93 -1.99
C ILE A 45 4.46 -5.68 -3.22
N ARG A 46 5.29 -6.50 -3.88
CA ARG A 46 4.86 -7.26 -5.06
C ARG A 46 3.74 -8.23 -4.72
N THR A 47 3.85 -8.97 -3.62
CA THR A 47 2.81 -9.90 -3.16
C THR A 47 1.51 -9.17 -2.84
N PHE A 48 1.60 -8.05 -2.11
CA PHE A 48 0.44 -7.21 -1.83
C PHE A 48 -0.21 -6.74 -3.13
N TRP A 49 0.56 -6.25 -4.11
CA TRP A 49 0.02 -5.77 -5.39
C TRP A 49 -0.80 -6.82 -6.13
N GLN A 50 -0.32 -8.06 -6.15
CA GLN A 50 -1.06 -9.17 -6.78
C GLN A 50 -2.35 -9.50 -6.02
N LYS A 51 -2.31 -9.48 -4.69
CA LYS A 51 -3.47 -9.81 -3.84
C LYS A 51 -4.52 -8.70 -3.85
N ALA A 52 -4.11 -7.46 -3.64
CA ALA A 52 -4.97 -6.28 -3.77
C ALA A 52 -5.54 -6.16 -5.18
N GLY A 53 -4.78 -6.54 -6.22
CA GLY A 53 -5.27 -6.67 -7.59
C GLY A 53 -6.49 -7.57 -7.73
N LYS A 54 -6.55 -8.70 -7.03
CA LYS A 54 -7.73 -9.59 -7.04
C LYS A 54 -8.93 -8.95 -6.36
N VAL A 55 -8.72 -8.31 -5.21
CA VAL A 55 -9.78 -7.62 -4.46
C VAL A 55 -10.34 -6.46 -5.27
N THR A 56 -9.47 -5.61 -5.85
CA THR A 56 -9.86 -4.48 -6.71
C THR A 56 -10.60 -4.95 -7.94
N GLN A 57 -10.13 -6.02 -8.60
CA GLN A 57 -10.79 -6.56 -9.77
C GLN A 57 -12.21 -7.09 -9.45
N GLN A 58 -12.42 -7.64 -8.24
CA GLN A 58 -13.72 -8.11 -7.80
C GLN A 58 -14.68 -6.97 -7.43
N LEU A 59 -14.17 -5.92 -6.78
CA LEU A 59 -14.99 -4.80 -6.31
C LEU A 59 -15.23 -3.73 -7.38
N ASP A 60 -14.19 -3.40 -8.15
CA ASP A 60 -14.15 -2.23 -9.03
C ASP A 60 -14.00 -2.59 -10.52
N GLY A 61 -13.66 -3.84 -10.84
CA GLY A 61 -13.57 -4.30 -12.22
C GLY A 61 -12.26 -3.95 -12.94
N HIS A 62 -11.26 -3.40 -12.24
CA HIS A 62 -9.94 -3.08 -12.80
C HIS A 62 -8.76 -3.64 -12.01
N LYS A 63 -7.56 -3.56 -12.60
CA LYS A 63 -6.29 -3.95 -11.96
C LYS A 63 -5.83 -2.88 -10.99
N PHE A 64 -5.32 -3.30 -9.84
CA PHE A 64 -4.75 -2.38 -8.84
C PHE A 64 -3.55 -1.57 -9.39
N THR A 65 -3.65 -0.25 -9.25
CA THR A 65 -2.71 0.75 -9.74
C THR A 65 -2.10 1.57 -8.59
N LEU A 66 -1.13 2.44 -8.91
CA LEU A 66 -0.61 3.41 -7.94
C LEU A 66 -1.69 4.39 -7.47
N SER A 67 -2.68 4.71 -8.32
CA SER A 67 -3.80 5.58 -7.94
C SER A 67 -4.69 4.91 -6.90
N ASP A 68 -4.90 3.59 -7.01
CA ASP A 68 -5.66 2.82 -6.02
C ASP A 68 -4.90 2.71 -4.69
N TRP A 69 -3.57 2.58 -4.75
CA TRP A 69 -2.71 2.63 -3.57
C TRP A 69 -2.80 3.99 -2.87
N GLU A 70 -2.68 5.08 -3.61
CA GLU A 70 -2.83 6.44 -3.08
C GLU A 70 -4.22 6.67 -2.48
N SER A 71 -5.27 6.23 -3.15
CA SER A 71 -6.65 6.36 -2.68
C SER A 71 -6.88 5.58 -1.38
N TYR A 72 -6.36 4.35 -1.30
CA TYR A 72 -6.39 3.54 -0.08
C TYR A 72 -5.67 4.21 1.09
N LEU A 73 -4.46 4.72 0.87
CA LEU A 73 -3.73 5.41 1.94
C LEU A 73 -4.40 6.73 2.33
N SER A 74 -4.97 7.47 1.38
CA SER A 74 -5.70 8.71 1.64
C SER A 74 -6.96 8.47 2.46
N TYR A 75 -7.66 7.36 2.20
CA TYR A 75 -8.78 6.91 3.02
C TYR A 75 -8.34 6.63 4.46
N ILE A 76 -7.21 5.93 4.66
CA ILE A 76 -6.65 5.71 6.01
C ILE A 76 -6.30 7.03 6.69
N ALA A 77 -5.69 7.96 5.96
CA ALA A 77 -5.29 9.26 6.47
C ALA A 77 -6.46 10.08 7.04
N THR A 78 -7.67 9.85 6.51
CA THR A 78 -8.88 10.61 6.81
C THR A 78 -9.84 9.88 7.74
N ASN A 79 -9.95 8.55 7.63
CA ASN A 79 -10.96 7.77 8.35
C ASN A 79 -10.38 6.81 9.38
N CYS A 80 -9.07 6.50 9.35
CA CYS A 80 -8.46 5.48 10.23
C CYS A 80 -7.25 6.05 11.01
N ARG A 81 -7.40 7.24 11.60
CA ARG A 81 -6.33 7.98 12.31
C ARG A 81 -5.70 7.19 13.43
N TRP A 82 -6.43 6.25 14.05
CA TRP A 82 -5.86 5.36 15.05
C TRP A 82 -4.63 4.58 14.57
N MET A 83 -4.52 4.32 13.26
CA MET A 83 -3.35 3.65 12.67
C MET A 83 -2.12 4.56 12.61
N LEU A 84 -2.30 5.87 12.70
CA LEU A 84 -1.25 6.88 12.50
C LEU A 84 -0.76 7.51 13.81
N GLU A 85 -1.40 7.18 14.93
CA GLU A 85 -1.15 7.79 16.22
C GLU A 85 -0.41 6.85 17.17
N ASN A 86 0.33 7.45 18.12
CA ASN A 86 0.79 6.74 19.29
C ASN A 86 -0.30 6.81 20.37
N ARG A 87 -1.01 5.71 20.64
CA ARG A 87 -2.11 5.68 21.61
C ARG A 87 -1.69 5.00 22.91
N PRO A 88 -1.87 5.64 24.08
CA PRO A 88 -1.62 4.99 25.36
C PRO A 88 -2.68 3.89 25.61
N ASP A 89 -2.21 2.70 25.98
CA ASP A 89 -3.03 1.59 26.45
C ASP A 89 -3.12 1.66 27.97
N GLN A 90 -4.22 2.19 28.48
CA GLN A 90 -4.47 2.34 29.92
C GLN A 90 -4.51 1.00 30.65
N ARG A 91 -4.82 -0.11 29.96
CA ARG A 91 -4.92 -1.44 30.56
C ARG A 91 -3.55 -2.07 30.77
N THR A 92 -2.62 -1.86 29.83
CA THR A 92 -1.29 -2.50 29.87
C THR A 92 -0.16 -1.55 30.26
N GLY A 93 -0.44 -0.24 30.33
CA GLY A 93 0.56 0.82 30.52
C GLY A 93 1.50 1.00 29.32
N ARG A 94 1.26 0.30 28.21
CA ARG A 94 2.08 0.39 26.99
C ARG A 94 1.54 1.46 26.05
N THR A 95 2.33 1.88 25.08
CA THR A 95 1.87 2.76 24.00
C THR A 95 1.79 1.96 22.71
N TRP A 96 0.59 1.87 22.14
CA TRP A 96 0.40 1.41 20.77
C TRP A 96 1.07 2.40 19.84
N ARG A 97 2.07 1.93 19.09
CA ARG A 97 2.76 2.77 18.12
C ARG A 97 1.95 2.86 16.83
N ARG A 98 2.06 4.01 16.18
CA ARG A 98 1.66 4.20 14.78
C ARG A 98 2.18 3.05 13.90
N LYS A 99 1.39 2.67 12.90
CA LYS A 99 1.66 1.53 12.03
C LYS A 99 2.78 1.84 11.03
N ALA A 100 3.46 0.78 10.61
CA ALA A 100 4.51 0.82 9.58
C ALA A 100 3.96 0.34 8.24
N LEU A 101 4.74 0.57 7.17
CA LEU A 101 4.41 0.16 5.80
C LEU A 101 3.91 -1.30 5.72
N GLU A 102 4.53 -2.21 6.46
CA GLU A 102 4.19 -3.64 6.44
C GLU A 102 2.74 -3.91 6.87
N TYR A 103 2.18 -3.09 7.77
CA TYR A 103 0.79 -3.22 8.19
C TYR A 103 -0.17 -2.88 7.06
N PHE A 104 0.13 -1.81 6.31
CA PHE A 104 -0.68 -1.36 5.18
C PHE A 104 -0.54 -2.26 3.94
N LEU A 105 0.56 -3.01 3.84
CA LEU A 105 0.79 -4.05 2.82
C LEU A 105 0.16 -5.41 3.20
N ASN A 106 -0.89 -5.41 4.02
CA ASN A 106 -1.69 -6.59 4.32
C ASN A 106 -3.02 -6.52 3.57
N VAL A 107 -3.32 -7.53 2.75
CA VAL A 107 -4.56 -7.57 1.96
C VAL A 107 -5.82 -7.61 2.83
N ASP A 108 -5.76 -8.21 4.02
CA ASP A 108 -6.91 -8.26 4.93
C ASP A 108 -7.20 -6.88 5.52
N VAL A 109 -6.15 -6.10 5.80
CA VAL A 109 -6.29 -4.70 6.24
C VAL A 109 -6.84 -3.85 5.09
N TYR A 110 -6.35 -4.05 3.87
CA TYR A 110 -6.89 -3.39 2.68
C TYR A 110 -8.38 -3.68 2.47
N ALA A 111 -8.79 -4.95 2.51
CA ALA A 111 -10.19 -5.34 2.37
C ALA A 111 -11.07 -4.73 3.48
N LYS A 112 -10.66 -4.86 4.75
CA LYS A 112 -11.40 -4.28 5.88
C LYS A 112 -11.51 -2.76 5.80
N THR A 113 -10.48 -2.08 5.33
CA THR A 113 -10.50 -0.62 5.13
C THR A 113 -11.47 -0.24 4.02
N ARG A 114 -11.48 -0.99 2.91
CA ARG A 114 -12.43 -0.79 1.79
C ARG A 114 -13.88 -1.00 2.23
N GLU A 115 -14.09 -1.83 3.25
CA GLU A 115 -15.40 -2.10 3.87
C GLU A 115 -15.76 -1.13 5.01
N GLY A 116 -14.90 -0.17 5.36
CA GLY A 116 -15.11 0.76 6.47
C GLY A 116 -14.94 0.14 7.87
N ALA A 117 -14.54 -1.13 7.96
CA ALA A 117 -14.39 -1.85 9.23
C ALA A 117 -13.17 -1.37 10.07
N CYS A 118 -12.35 -0.49 9.49
CA CYS A 118 -11.19 0.11 10.14
C CYS A 118 -11.40 1.57 10.54
N ASP A 119 -12.56 2.14 10.25
CA ASP A 119 -12.85 3.54 10.49
C ASP A 119 -12.81 3.86 12.00
N ASP A 120 -12.37 5.07 12.34
CA ASP A 120 -12.47 5.60 13.69
C ASP A 120 -13.95 5.66 14.09
N LEU A 121 -14.25 5.15 15.29
CA LEU A 121 -15.58 5.22 15.92
C LEU A 121 -15.70 6.45 16.83
#